data_AF-A0A9D8WWB5-F1
#
_entry.id   AF-A0A9D8WWB5-F1
#
_cell.length_a   1.000
_cell.length_b   1.000
_cell.length_c   1.000
_cell.angle_alpha   90.00
_cell.angle_beta   90.00
_cell.angle_gamma   90.00
#
_symmetry.space_group_name_H-M   'P 1'
#
loop_
_entity.id
_entity.type
_entity.pdbx_description
1 polymer ?
#
loop_
_entity_poly.entity_id
_entity_poly.type
_entity_poly.pdbx_seq_one_letter_code
_entity_poly.pdbx_strand_id
1 'polypeptide(L)'
;MNSPMHALAGAITEKFIEAAPEAAARALSAMATHEAILLLSPLKAQLVVSCLDPMAPAKAAAILRRLPLRQASYVLARLSVPQAARLMQEFSGPYRERISGVLEPAFVKLLTDASAYAPGSVGALMRTDFVAVRTETKLSQLVERLKNLPRKKLPSVCWVTDKDGVLKGLIRSAELAFYAPQSAAGSVMSEAEFISPAQTAGSARKTFESAGTDMLAVVNEKNVLVGVLPLAAVPVSMPEEKKSFWRKLAD
;
A
#
# COMPACT_ATOMS: atom_id res chain seq x y z
N MET A 1 -38.10 23.85 -4.26
CA MET A 1 -38.35 24.72 -3.10
C MET A 1 -37.33 24.36 -2.03
N ASN A 2 -36.36 25.24 -1.76
CA ASN A 2 -35.36 25.02 -0.70
C ASN A 2 -36.03 25.32 0.65
N SER A 3 -36.46 24.27 1.37
CA SER A 3 -36.93 24.43 2.74
C SER A 3 -35.79 24.91 3.65
N PRO A 4 -36.04 25.82 4.60
CA PRO A 4 -35.01 26.39 5.49
C PRO A 4 -34.24 25.33 6.29
N MET A 5 -34.87 24.18 6.57
CA MET A 5 -34.23 23.01 7.17
C MET A 5 -33.05 22.45 6.35
N HIS A 6 -33.14 22.43 5.02
CA HIS A 6 -32.06 21.93 4.16
C HIS A 6 -30.88 22.90 4.10
N ALA A 7 -31.15 24.21 4.15
CA ALA A 7 -30.11 25.23 4.19
C ALA A 7 -29.32 25.19 5.51
N LEU A 8 -30.03 25.00 6.64
CA LEU A 8 -29.41 24.87 7.95
C LEU A 8 -28.56 23.59 8.05
N ALA A 9 -29.07 22.45 7.57
CA ALA A 9 -28.34 21.18 7.56
C ALA A 9 -27.03 21.28 6.75
N GLY A 10 -27.05 21.95 5.59
CA GLY A 10 -25.86 22.20 4.78
C GLY A 10 -24.82 23.04 5.52
N ALA A 11 -25.24 24.16 6.13
CA ALA A 11 -24.34 25.05 6.87
C ALA A 11 -23.71 24.36 8.10
N ILE A 12 -24.48 23.56 8.84
CA ILE A 12 -23.98 22.78 9.97
C ILE A 12 -22.97 21.72 9.49
N THR A 13 -23.29 21.01 8.42
CA THR A 13 -22.40 19.98 7.86
C THR A 13 -21.09 20.59 7.39
N GLU A 14 -21.14 21.71 6.67
CA GLU A 14 -19.97 22.48 6.25
C GLU A 14 -19.09 22.86 7.45
N LYS A 15 -19.68 23.49 8.47
CA LYS A 15 -18.94 23.89 9.68
C LYS A 15 -18.37 22.70 10.45
N PHE A 16 -19.09 21.58 10.48
CA PHE A 16 -18.62 20.37 11.15
C PHE A 16 -17.42 19.74 10.43
N ILE A 17 -17.46 19.66 9.10
CA ILE A 17 -16.33 19.17 8.29
C ILE A 17 -15.11 20.09 8.44
N GLU A 18 -15.31 21.42 8.42
CA GLU A 18 -14.22 22.39 8.60
C GLU A 18 -13.55 22.25 9.97
N ALA A 19 -14.34 22.09 11.04
CA ALA A 19 -13.84 22.04 12.40
C ALA A 19 -13.18 20.69 12.75
N ALA A 20 -13.75 19.58 12.26
CA ALA A 20 -13.28 18.24 12.61
C ALA A 20 -13.48 17.22 11.46
N PRO A 21 -12.64 17.26 10.41
CA PRO A 21 -12.81 16.43 9.21
C PRO A 21 -12.89 14.92 9.51
N GLU A 22 -12.03 14.40 10.39
CA GLU A 22 -12.00 12.98 10.74
C GLU A 22 -13.24 12.54 11.54
N ALA A 23 -13.73 13.40 12.44
CA ALA A 23 -14.95 13.13 13.20
C ALA A 23 -16.17 13.16 12.29
N ALA A 24 -16.23 14.14 11.38
CA ALA A 24 -17.27 14.24 10.37
C ALA A 24 -17.27 13.03 9.43
N ALA A 25 -16.11 12.61 8.95
CA ALA A 25 -15.96 11.42 8.13
C ALA A 25 -16.47 10.16 8.84
N ARG A 26 -16.12 9.97 10.12
CA ARG A 26 -16.63 8.83 10.91
C ARG A 26 -18.15 8.88 11.10
N ALA A 27 -18.69 10.04 11.46
CA ALA A 27 -20.12 10.22 11.67
C ALA A 27 -20.92 9.97 10.37
N LEU A 28 -20.52 10.61 9.27
CA LEU A 28 -21.16 10.45 7.96
C LEU A 28 -20.97 9.03 7.40
N SER A 29 -19.87 8.35 7.74
CA SER A 29 -19.65 6.95 7.35
C SER A 29 -20.63 5.99 8.04
N ALA A 30 -21.07 6.30 9.26
CA ALA A 30 -22.03 5.48 10.01
C ALA A 30 -23.48 5.63 9.52
N MET A 31 -23.79 6.73 8.81
CA MET A 31 -25.12 6.99 8.25
C MET A 31 -25.43 6.11 7.04
N ALA A 32 -26.70 6.05 6.62
CA ALA A 32 -27.02 5.41 5.35
C ALA A 32 -26.42 6.21 4.18
N THR A 33 -25.97 5.52 3.13
CA THR A 33 -25.23 6.17 2.03
C THR A 33 -26.03 7.29 1.35
N HIS A 34 -27.35 7.14 1.25
CA HIS A 34 -28.22 8.16 0.67
C HIS A 34 -28.30 9.42 1.53
N GLU A 35 -28.31 9.30 2.86
CA GLU A 35 -28.33 10.43 3.79
C GLU A 35 -27.00 11.21 3.74
N ALA A 36 -25.87 10.49 3.76
CA ALA A 36 -24.56 11.11 3.62
C ALA A 36 -24.42 11.89 2.31
N ILE A 37 -24.99 11.38 1.21
CA ILE A 37 -25.01 12.09 -0.07
C ILE A 37 -25.86 13.35 0.00
N LEU A 38 -27.03 13.31 0.64
CA LEU A 38 -27.88 14.50 0.78
C LEU A 38 -27.15 15.64 1.52
N LEU A 39 -26.30 15.30 2.49
CA LEU A 39 -25.51 16.27 3.25
C LEU A 39 -24.26 16.73 2.50
N LEU A 40 -23.61 15.86 1.72
CA LEU A 40 -22.36 16.17 1.01
C LEU A 40 -22.57 16.78 -0.39
N SER A 41 -23.63 16.39 -1.11
CA SER A 41 -23.92 16.83 -2.48
C SER A 41 -24.04 18.36 -2.66
N PRO A 42 -24.61 19.14 -1.72
CA PRO A 42 -24.69 20.59 -1.88
C PRO A 42 -23.38 21.31 -1.55
N LEU A 43 -22.40 20.61 -0.97
CA LEU A 43 -21.16 21.22 -0.51
C LEU A 43 -20.15 21.40 -1.65
N LYS A 44 -19.21 22.31 -1.44
CA LYS A 44 -18.06 22.49 -2.33
C LYS A 44 -17.19 21.23 -2.34
N ALA A 45 -16.62 20.92 -3.50
CA ALA A 45 -15.77 19.73 -3.68
C ALA A 45 -14.61 19.65 -2.66
N GLN A 46 -14.06 20.78 -2.22
CA GLN A 46 -13.01 20.82 -1.19
C GLN A 46 -13.47 20.20 0.13
N LEU A 47 -14.69 20.50 0.59
CA LEU A 47 -15.24 19.93 1.82
C LEU A 47 -15.56 18.45 1.65
N VAL A 48 -16.08 18.07 0.48
CA VAL A 48 -16.33 16.66 0.14
C VAL A 48 -15.02 15.88 0.17
N VAL A 49 -13.94 16.41 -0.40
CA VAL A 49 -12.59 15.83 -0.34
C VAL A 49 -12.13 15.69 1.11
N SER A 50 -12.17 16.77 1.91
CA SER A 50 -11.76 16.74 3.33
C SER A 50 -12.51 15.70 4.16
N CYS A 51 -13.76 15.39 3.79
CA CYS A 51 -14.55 14.35 4.44
C CYS A 51 -14.25 12.94 3.89
N LEU A 52 -14.07 12.78 2.57
CA LEU A 52 -13.89 11.47 1.95
C LEU A 52 -12.45 10.94 2.08
N ASP A 53 -11.45 11.82 2.22
CA ASP A 53 -10.04 11.43 2.31
C ASP A 53 -9.73 10.56 3.54
N PRO A 54 -10.18 10.92 4.76
CA PRO A 54 -10.01 10.07 5.95
C PRO A 54 -11.10 8.97 6.09
N MET A 55 -12.08 8.89 5.18
CA MET A 55 -13.19 7.93 5.28
C MET A 55 -12.77 6.52 4.83
N ALA A 56 -13.44 5.49 5.35
CA ALA A 56 -13.24 4.12 4.89
C ALA A 56 -13.47 3.98 3.36
N PRO A 57 -12.55 3.36 2.59
CA PRO A 57 -12.59 3.34 1.13
C PRO A 57 -13.90 2.83 0.54
N ALA A 58 -14.43 1.72 1.05
CA ALA A 58 -15.68 1.13 0.58
C ALA A 58 -16.88 2.10 0.69
N LYS A 59 -16.95 2.86 1.79
CA LYS A 59 -18.01 3.85 2.01
C LYS A 59 -17.84 5.07 1.12
N ALA A 60 -16.63 5.62 1.05
CA ALA A 60 -16.31 6.75 0.19
C ALA A 60 -16.59 6.43 -1.29
N ALA A 61 -16.22 5.22 -1.75
CA ALA A 61 -16.53 4.74 -3.09
C ALA A 61 -18.04 4.59 -3.33
N ALA A 62 -18.80 4.12 -2.34
CA ALA A 62 -20.27 4.04 -2.44
C ALA A 62 -20.93 5.43 -2.57
N ILE A 63 -20.42 6.44 -1.86
CA ILE A 63 -20.87 7.84 -1.98
C ILE A 63 -20.52 8.39 -3.36
N LEU A 64 -19.26 8.28 -3.78
CA LEU A 64 -18.77 8.79 -5.07
C LEU A 64 -19.53 8.23 -6.27
N ARG A 65 -19.87 6.92 -6.26
CA ARG A 65 -20.63 6.26 -7.34
C ARG A 65 -22.02 6.83 -7.57
N ARG A 66 -22.59 7.48 -6.56
CA ARG A 66 -23.94 8.07 -6.63
C ARG A 66 -23.91 9.54 -6.99
N LEU A 67 -22.74 10.16 -7.04
CA LEU A 67 -22.58 11.51 -7.58
C LEU A 67 -22.59 11.47 -9.11
N PRO A 68 -22.99 12.55 -9.79
CA PRO A 68 -22.81 12.68 -11.23
C PRO A 68 -21.36 12.43 -11.63
N LEU A 69 -21.13 11.69 -12.73
CA LEU A 69 -19.80 11.20 -13.11
C LEU A 69 -18.72 12.31 -13.18
N ARG A 70 -19.07 13.49 -13.70
CA ARG A 70 -18.15 14.65 -13.74
C ARG A 70 -17.79 15.18 -12.36
N GLN A 71 -18.74 15.20 -11.43
CA GLN A 71 -18.48 15.62 -10.05
C GLN A 71 -17.65 14.57 -9.32
N ALA A 72 -17.96 13.29 -9.52
CA ALA A 72 -17.22 12.18 -8.94
C ALA A 72 -15.75 12.18 -9.41
N SER A 73 -15.48 12.35 -10.71
CA SER A 73 -14.11 12.44 -11.23
C SER A 73 -13.38 13.67 -10.71
N TYR A 74 -14.07 14.82 -10.63
CA TYR A 74 -13.51 16.06 -10.10
C TYR A 74 -13.10 15.96 -8.61
N VAL A 75 -13.91 15.27 -7.80
CA VAL A 75 -13.61 14.99 -6.39
C VAL A 75 -12.49 13.95 -6.28
N LEU A 76 -12.55 12.85 -7.03
CA LEU A 76 -11.55 11.79 -7.01
C LEU A 76 -10.14 12.32 -7.36
N ALA A 77 -10.04 13.22 -8.34
CA ALA A 77 -8.79 13.86 -8.74
C ALA A 77 -8.16 14.78 -7.68
N ARG A 78 -8.91 15.12 -6.63
CA ARG A 78 -8.46 16.01 -5.54
C ARG A 78 -8.27 15.30 -4.21
N LEU A 79 -8.63 14.02 -4.13
CA LEU A 79 -8.28 13.17 -3.00
C LEU A 79 -6.78 12.92 -2.96
N SER A 80 -6.27 12.49 -1.80
CA SER A 80 -4.92 11.98 -1.73
C SER A 80 -4.74 10.79 -2.66
N VAL A 81 -3.57 10.67 -3.30
CA VAL A 81 -3.24 9.57 -4.22
C VAL A 81 -3.48 8.19 -3.59
N PRO A 82 -3.07 7.92 -2.33
CA PRO A 82 -3.34 6.63 -1.69
C PRO A 82 -4.84 6.34 -1.53
N GLN A 83 -5.65 7.34 -1.17
CA GLN A 83 -7.09 7.15 -1.01
C GLN A 83 -7.78 6.96 -2.36
N ALA A 84 -7.47 7.81 -3.35
CA ALA A 84 -8.01 7.68 -4.70
C ALA A 84 -7.69 6.31 -5.32
N ALA A 85 -6.47 5.80 -5.11
CA ALA A 85 -6.04 4.46 -5.51
C ALA A 85 -6.88 3.36 -4.84
N ARG A 86 -7.18 3.48 -3.55
CA ARG A 86 -8.05 2.52 -2.83
C ARG A 86 -9.50 2.58 -3.32
N LEU A 87 -10.04 3.78 -3.53
CA LEU A 87 -11.39 3.96 -4.09
C LEU A 87 -11.52 3.36 -5.49
N MET A 88 -10.48 3.48 -6.32
CA MET A 88 -10.44 2.83 -7.63
C MET A 88 -10.59 1.32 -7.50
N GLN A 89 -9.96 0.69 -6.50
CA GLN A 89 -10.09 -0.75 -6.24
C GLN A 89 -11.51 -1.17 -5.81
N GLU A 90 -12.24 -0.31 -5.09
CA GLU A 90 -13.62 -0.56 -4.65
C GLU A 90 -14.68 -0.43 -5.77
N PHE A 91 -14.36 0.26 -6.86
CA PHE A 91 -15.26 0.38 -8.00
C PHE A 91 -15.35 -0.91 -8.82
N SER A 92 -16.55 -1.20 -9.33
CA SER A 92 -16.74 -2.28 -10.31
C SER A 92 -16.01 -1.96 -11.61
N GLY A 93 -15.58 -2.99 -12.35
CA GLY A 93 -14.88 -2.84 -13.64
C GLY A 93 -15.55 -1.84 -14.59
N PRO A 94 -16.86 -1.97 -14.88
CA PRO A 94 -17.56 -1.03 -15.78
C PRO A 94 -17.58 0.41 -15.26
N TYR A 95 -17.67 0.64 -13.95
CA TYR A 95 -17.64 1.99 -13.39
C TYR A 95 -16.23 2.57 -13.41
N ARG A 96 -15.22 1.74 -13.09
CA ARG A 96 -13.81 2.10 -13.13
C ARG A 96 -13.38 2.54 -14.53
N GLU A 97 -13.80 1.82 -15.57
CA GLU A 97 -13.54 2.20 -16.97
C GLU A 97 -14.18 3.55 -17.32
N ARG A 98 -15.46 3.73 -16.95
CA ARG A 98 -16.19 4.98 -17.21
C ARG A 98 -15.56 6.19 -16.52
N ILE A 99 -15.15 6.06 -15.26
CA ILE A 99 -14.55 7.19 -14.53
C ILE A 99 -13.11 7.46 -15.00
N SER A 100 -12.32 6.41 -15.30
CA SER A 100 -10.98 6.56 -15.89
C SER A 100 -11.01 7.26 -17.25
N GLY A 101 -12.03 7.02 -18.07
CA GLY A 101 -12.20 7.72 -19.37
C GLY A 101 -12.46 9.23 -19.26
N VAL A 102 -12.79 9.73 -18.06
CA VAL A 102 -13.00 11.17 -17.79
C VAL A 102 -11.77 11.82 -17.12
N LEU A 103 -10.92 11.02 -16.48
CA LEU A 103 -9.72 11.50 -15.79
C LEU A 103 -8.57 11.72 -16.77
N GLU A 104 -7.59 12.51 -16.36
CA GLU A 104 -6.36 12.66 -17.13
C GLU A 104 -5.57 11.35 -17.17
N PRO A 105 -5.06 10.91 -18.35
CA PRO A 105 -4.35 9.64 -18.48
C PRO A 105 -3.14 9.49 -17.55
N ALA A 106 -2.41 10.58 -17.31
CA ALA A 106 -1.27 10.60 -16.39
C ALA A 106 -1.69 10.33 -14.94
N PHE A 107 -2.85 10.86 -14.51
CA PHE A 107 -3.39 10.61 -13.19
C PHE A 107 -3.91 9.16 -13.05
N VAL A 108 -4.56 8.61 -14.07
CA VAL A 108 -4.98 7.19 -14.07
C VAL A 108 -3.78 6.26 -13.94
N LYS A 109 -2.69 6.55 -14.64
CA LYS A 109 -1.44 5.79 -14.50
C LYS A 109 -0.87 5.89 -13.08
N LEU A 110 -0.80 7.10 -12.53
CA LEU A 110 -0.38 7.33 -11.14
C LEU A 110 -1.21 6.52 -10.12
N LEU A 111 -2.54 6.49 -10.29
CA LEU A 111 -3.42 5.70 -9.43
C LEU A 111 -3.18 4.20 -9.60
N THR A 112 -2.93 3.74 -10.83
CA THR A 112 -2.67 2.32 -11.11
C THR A 112 -1.36 1.87 -10.50
N ASP A 113 -0.31 2.69 -10.57
CA ASP A 113 0.98 2.44 -9.93
C ASP A 113 0.82 2.41 -8.40
N ALA A 114 -0.01 3.29 -7.83
CA ALA A 114 -0.31 3.33 -6.39
C ALA A 114 -1.22 2.17 -5.93
N SER A 115 -2.11 1.68 -6.80
CA SER A 115 -3.04 0.56 -6.56
C SER A 115 -2.45 -0.80 -6.91
N ALA A 116 -1.17 -0.89 -7.31
CA ALA A 116 -0.61 -2.09 -7.95
C ALA A 116 -0.71 -3.36 -7.10
N TYR A 117 -0.90 -3.23 -5.77
CA TYR A 117 -0.92 -4.37 -4.86
C TYR A 117 -2.20 -4.42 -4.02
N ALA A 118 -2.85 -5.59 -4.04
CA ALA A 118 -4.08 -5.84 -3.30
C ALA A 118 -3.84 -5.75 -1.77
N PRO A 119 -4.83 -5.30 -0.96
CA PRO A 119 -4.71 -5.35 0.49
C PRO A 119 -4.36 -6.75 0.99
N GLY A 120 -3.34 -6.87 1.85
CA GLY A 120 -2.85 -8.15 2.36
C GLY A 120 -1.99 -8.97 1.38
N SER A 121 -1.69 -8.43 0.20
CA SER A 121 -0.66 -8.99 -0.69
C SER A 121 0.75 -8.65 -0.20
N VAL A 122 1.73 -9.40 -0.69
CA VAL A 122 3.17 -9.17 -0.47
C VAL A 122 3.54 -7.75 -0.86
N GLY A 123 3.08 -7.25 -2.01
CA GLY A 123 3.40 -5.91 -2.48
C GLY A 123 2.79 -4.79 -1.62
N ALA A 124 1.69 -5.07 -0.90
CA ALA A 124 1.13 -4.13 0.08
C ALA A 124 1.88 -4.15 1.42
N LEU A 125 2.60 -5.23 1.74
CA LEU A 125 3.34 -5.43 3.00
C LEU A 125 4.84 -5.19 2.86
N MET A 126 5.38 -5.19 1.64
CA MET A 126 6.79 -5.04 1.38
C MET A 126 7.28 -3.63 1.69
N ARG A 127 8.59 -3.54 1.91
CA ARG A 127 9.32 -2.28 2.05
C ARG A 127 10.22 -2.06 0.86
N THR A 128 10.42 -0.80 0.48
CA THR A 128 11.30 -0.40 -0.62
C THR A 128 12.64 0.13 -0.14
N ASP A 129 12.86 0.24 1.17
CA ASP A 129 14.13 0.67 1.76
C ASP A 129 15.05 -0.54 2.02
N PHE A 130 15.75 -0.97 0.97
CA PHE A 130 16.75 -2.03 1.01
C PHE A 130 18.07 -1.58 0.39
N VAL A 131 19.15 -2.30 0.69
CA VAL A 131 20.45 -2.07 0.04
C VAL A 131 20.63 -3.12 -1.04
N ALA A 132 20.80 -2.66 -2.28
CA ALA A 132 21.19 -3.49 -3.42
C ALA A 132 22.50 -2.98 -4.04
N VAL A 133 23.34 -3.91 -4.47
CA VAL A 133 24.59 -3.66 -5.21
C VAL A 133 24.63 -4.53 -6.46
N ARG A 134 25.50 -4.15 -7.41
CA ARG A 134 25.70 -4.92 -8.63
C ARG A 134 26.68 -6.07 -8.41
N THR A 135 26.56 -7.13 -9.20
CA THR A 135 27.45 -8.30 -9.19
C THR A 135 28.94 -7.97 -9.21
N GLU A 136 29.33 -6.94 -9.96
CA GLU A 136 30.71 -6.47 -10.14
C GLU A 136 31.21 -5.52 -9.04
N THR A 137 30.33 -5.12 -8.12
CA THR A 137 30.66 -4.18 -7.03
C THR A 137 31.66 -4.83 -6.08
N LYS A 138 32.75 -4.13 -5.75
CA LYS A 138 33.72 -4.60 -4.76
C LYS A 138 33.14 -4.52 -3.35
N LEU A 139 33.47 -5.49 -2.50
CA LEU A 139 32.98 -5.50 -1.12
C LEU A 139 33.44 -4.28 -0.30
N SER A 140 34.62 -3.71 -0.60
CA SER A 140 35.08 -2.46 0.01
C SER A 140 34.09 -1.32 -0.18
N GLN A 141 33.51 -1.18 -1.38
CA GLN A 141 32.53 -0.15 -1.72
C GLN A 141 31.19 -0.41 -1.00
N LEU A 142 30.77 -1.67 -0.90
CA LEU A 142 29.57 -2.03 -0.14
C LEU A 142 29.75 -1.69 1.35
N VAL A 143 30.88 -2.06 1.96
CA VAL A 143 31.19 -1.76 3.36
C VAL A 143 31.23 -0.25 3.61
N GLU A 144 31.83 0.53 2.71
CA GLU A 144 31.85 1.99 2.79
C GLU A 144 30.43 2.57 2.73
N ARG A 145 29.58 2.08 1.81
CA ARG A 145 28.18 2.48 1.73
C ARG A 145 27.42 2.16 3.01
N LEU A 146 27.64 1.00 3.61
CA LEU A 146 27.02 0.62 4.88
C LEU A 146 27.47 1.50 6.04
N LYS A 147 28.75 1.91 6.08
CA LYS A 147 29.28 2.83 7.10
C LYS A 147 28.61 4.21 7.07
N ASN A 148 28.16 4.65 5.90
CA ASN A 148 27.46 5.92 5.73
C ASN A 148 25.97 5.88 6.12
N LEU A 149 25.43 4.70 6.44
CA LEU A 149 24.06 4.57 6.91
C LEU A 149 23.97 4.78 8.43
N PRO A 150 22.86 5.36 8.94
CA PRO A 150 22.59 5.39 10.38
C PRO A 150 22.59 3.97 10.94
N ARG A 151 23.24 3.74 12.10
CA ARG A 151 23.33 2.39 12.72
C ARG A 151 21.98 1.67 12.85
N LYS A 152 20.90 2.39 13.15
CA LYS A 152 19.53 1.84 13.27
C LYS A 152 18.92 1.39 11.93
N LYS A 153 19.52 1.75 10.80
CA LYS A 153 19.09 1.43 9.43
C LYS A 153 20.04 0.47 8.72
N LEU A 154 21.04 -0.09 9.42
CA LEU A 154 21.91 -1.11 8.84
C LEU A 154 21.07 -2.36 8.51
N PRO A 155 21.04 -2.80 7.24
CA PRO A 155 20.30 -4.00 6.88
C PRO A 155 21.05 -5.25 7.35
N SER A 156 20.31 -6.30 7.71
CA SER A 156 20.89 -7.63 7.99
C SER A 156 21.39 -8.32 6.71
N VAL A 157 20.79 -7.98 5.56
CA VAL A 157 21.04 -8.57 4.25
C VAL A 157 21.19 -7.48 3.20
N CYS A 158 22.19 -7.63 2.34
CA CYS A 158 22.38 -6.81 1.14
C CYS A 158 22.07 -7.64 -0.10
N TRP A 159 21.29 -7.10 -1.02
CA TRP A 159 20.89 -7.80 -2.24
C TRP A 159 21.88 -7.57 -3.37
N VAL A 160 22.05 -8.58 -4.22
CA VAL A 160 22.92 -8.51 -5.40
C VAL A 160 22.07 -8.61 -6.65
N THR A 161 22.28 -7.68 -7.56
CA THR A 161 21.53 -7.54 -8.81
C THR A 161 22.47 -7.44 -10.01
N ASP A 162 21.97 -7.67 -11.22
CA ASP A 162 22.70 -7.29 -12.44
C ASP A 162 22.44 -5.82 -12.82
N LYS A 163 22.97 -5.43 -13.99
CA LYS A 163 22.81 -4.08 -14.56
C LYS A 163 21.36 -3.68 -14.81
N ASP A 164 20.47 -4.65 -15.04
CA ASP A 164 19.06 -4.46 -15.37
C ASP A 164 18.18 -4.54 -14.10
N GLY A 165 18.80 -4.68 -12.92
CA GLY A 165 18.12 -4.76 -11.63
C GLY A 165 17.54 -6.14 -11.31
N VAL A 166 17.87 -7.15 -12.12
CA VAL A 166 17.41 -8.52 -11.90
C VAL A 166 18.14 -9.09 -10.68
N LEU A 167 17.37 -9.68 -9.76
CA LEU A 167 17.92 -10.31 -8.56
C LEU A 167 18.84 -11.49 -8.94
N LYS A 168 20.05 -11.50 -8.37
CA LYS A 168 21.03 -12.59 -8.53
C LYS A 168 21.34 -13.33 -7.24
N GLY A 169 21.18 -12.67 -6.10
CA GLY A 169 21.51 -13.27 -4.82
C GLY A 169 21.48 -12.28 -3.66
N LEU A 170 22.05 -12.70 -2.54
CA LEU A 170 22.18 -11.90 -1.35
C LEU A 170 23.53 -12.14 -0.66
N ILE A 171 23.95 -11.18 0.18
CA ILE A 171 25.08 -11.30 1.08
C ILE A 171 24.61 -10.88 2.46
N ARG A 172 24.86 -11.68 3.51
CA ARG A 172 24.52 -11.24 4.87
C ARG A 172 25.55 -10.21 5.32
N SER A 173 25.08 -9.12 5.91
CA SER A 173 25.98 -8.04 6.36
C SER A 173 27.04 -8.52 7.35
N ALA A 174 26.72 -9.54 8.16
CA ALA A 174 27.66 -10.18 9.08
C ALA A 174 28.78 -10.98 8.36
N GLU A 175 28.51 -11.50 7.16
CA GLU A 175 29.48 -12.30 6.40
C GLU A 175 30.56 -11.43 5.75
N LEU A 176 30.31 -10.13 5.55
CA LEU A 176 31.26 -9.19 4.96
C LEU A 176 32.60 -9.15 5.70
N ALA A 177 32.64 -9.51 6.98
CA ALA A 177 33.85 -9.58 7.78
C ALA A 177 34.81 -10.73 7.37
N PHE A 178 34.30 -11.77 6.70
CA PHE A 178 35.09 -12.96 6.33
C PHE A 178 35.63 -12.90 4.90
N TYR A 179 35.21 -11.93 4.10
CA TYR A 179 35.61 -11.83 2.69
C TYR A 179 36.66 -10.75 2.46
N ALA A 180 37.50 -10.97 1.44
CA ALA A 180 38.49 -9.99 1.05
C ALA A 180 37.81 -8.72 0.50
N PRO A 181 38.27 -7.49 0.86
CA PRO A 181 37.65 -6.25 0.41
C PRO A 181 37.61 -6.06 -1.13
N GLN A 182 38.50 -6.74 -1.86
CA GLN A 182 38.59 -6.66 -3.31
C GLN A 182 37.70 -7.67 -4.04
N SER A 183 37.10 -8.63 -3.32
CA SER A 183 36.16 -9.59 -3.92
C SER A 183 34.96 -8.87 -4.53
N ALA A 184 34.43 -9.43 -5.61
CA ALA A 184 33.19 -8.94 -6.22
C ALA A 184 31.99 -9.49 -5.42
N ALA A 185 30.92 -8.70 -5.32
CA ALA A 185 29.70 -9.12 -4.63
C ALA A 185 29.13 -10.43 -5.23
N GLY A 186 29.15 -10.55 -6.55
CA GLY A 186 28.66 -11.73 -7.25
C GLY A 186 29.45 -13.01 -7.00
N SER A 187 30.72 -12.91 -6.56
CA SER A 187 31.55 -14.10 -6.29
C SER A 187 31.37 -14.67 -4.88
N VAL A 188 30.73 -13.92 -3.98
CA VAL A 188 30.52 -14.31 -2.57
C VAL A 188 29.05 -14.39 -2.18
N MET A 189 28.14 -14.00 -3.07
CA MET A 189 26.71 -14.05 -2.82
C MET A 189 26.20 -15.48 -2.70
N SER A 190 25.15 -15.65 -1.91
CA SER A 190 24.33 -16.86 -1.88
C SER A 190 23.06 -16.65 -2.70
N GLU A 191 22.41 -17.75 -3.08
CA GLU A 191 21.09 -17.68 -3.72
C GLU A 191 20.08 -16.99 -2.82
N ALA A 192 19.18 -16.23 -3.45
CA ALA A 192 18.16 -15.46 -2.77
C ALA A 192 16.79 -16.04 -3.08
N GLU A 193 16.05 -16.40 -2.03
CA GLU A 193 14.64 -16.72 -2.12
C GLU A 193 13.83 -15.45 -2.39
N PHE A 194 12.88 -15.55 -3.31
CA PHE A 194 12.08 -14.42 -3.76
C PHE A 194 10.60 -14.75 -3.85
N ILE A 195 9.80 -13.70 -3.88
CA ILE A 195 8.35 -13.80 -3.92
C ILE A 195 7.76 -12.72 -4.84
N SER A 196 6.66 -13.02 -5.51
CA SER A 196 5.94 -12.04 -6.33
C SER A 196 5.11 -11.11 -5.46
N PRO A 197 5.06 -9.81 -5.75
CA PRO A 197 4.27 -8.87 -4.97
C PRO A 197 2.75 -9.10 -5.10
N ALA A 198 2.30 -9.83 -6.12
CA ALA A 198 0.90 -10.22 -6.26
C ALA A 198 0.47 -11.35 -5.31
N GLN A 199 1.42 -12.07 -4.70
CA GLN A 199 1.13 -13.19 -3.81
C GLN A 199 0.55 -12.71 -2.47
N THR A 200 -0.11 -13.60 -1.74
CA THR A 200 -0.76 -13.28 -0.46
C THR A 200 0.21 -13.41 0.72
N ALA A 201 -0.13 -12.78 1.84
CA ALA A 201 0.56 -12.98 3.13
C ALA A 201 0.65 -14.48 3.53
N GLY A 202 -0.39 -15.27 3.27
CA GLY A 202 -0.41 -16.70 3.58
C GLY A 202 0.60 -17.50 2.75
N SER A 203 0.72 -17.21 1.44
CA SER A 203 1.77 -17.81 0.61
C SER A 203 3.16 -17.35 1.04
N ALA A 204 3.33 -16.07 1.40
CA ALA A 204 4.61 -15.58 1.91
C ALA A 204 5.07 -16.32 3.16
N ARG A 205 4.14 -16.61 4.08
CA ARG A 205 4.41 -17.41 5.28
C ARG A 205 5.00 -18.78 4.95
N LYS A 206 4.38 -19.50 3.99
CA LYS A 206 4.86 -20.81 3.54
C LYS A 206 6.26 -20.71 2.93
N THR A 207 6.52 -19.67 2.13
CA THR A 207 7.84 -19.43 1.56
C THR A 207 8.88 -19.16 2.64
N PHE A 208 8.56 -18.39 3.68
CA PHE A 208 9.46 -18.21 4.83
C PHE A 208 9.76 -19.53 5.56
N GLU A 209 8.73 -20.35 5.78
CA GLU A 209 8.87 -21.64 6.45
C GLU A 209 9.74 -22.63 5.65
N SER A 210 9.58 -22.69 4.33
CA SER A 210 10.40 -23.54 3.47
C SER A 210 11.83 -23.02 3.32
N ALA A 211 12.02 -21.71 3.24
CA ALA A 211 13.32 -21.08 3.03
C ALA A 211 14.17 -20.98 4.30
N GLY A 212 13.55 -21.06 5.49
CA GLY A 212 14.26 -20.88 6.77
C GLY A 212 14.88 -19.49 6.93
N THR A 213 14.31 -18.47 6.29
CA THR A 213 14.79 -17.07 6.31
C THR A 213 13.83 -16.15 7.05
N ASP A 214 14.30 -14.99 7.48
CA ASP A 214 13.52 -13.91 8.08
C ASP A 214 13.23 -12.75 7.11
N MET A 215 13.82 -12.79 5.91
CA MET A 215 13.64 -11.79 4.87
C MET A 215 13.58 -12.42 3.47
N LEU A 216 12.61 -11.99 2.67
CA LEU A 216 12.45 -12.38 1.27
C LEU A 216 12.64 -11.18 0.34
N ALA A 217 13.24 -11.44 -0.82
CA ALA A 217 13.23 -10.47 -1.92
C ALA A 217 11.86 -10.45 -2.58
N VAL A 218 11.38 -9.27 -2.95
CA VAL A 218 10.15 -9.13 -3.73
C VAL A 218 10.53 -8.71 -5.14
N VAL A 219 10.18 -9.55 -6.12
CA VAL A 219 10.55 -9.34 -7.53
C VAL A 219 9.31 -9.26 -8.42
N ASN A 220 9.38 -8.45 -9.48
CA ASN A 220 8.32 -8.40 -10.48
C ASN A 220 8.41 -9.56 -11.49
N GLU A 221 7.53 -9.58 -12.49
CA GLU A 221 7.48 -10.62 -13.54
C GLU A 221 8.78 -10.74 -14.37
N LYS A 222 9.63 -9.70 -14.38
CA LYS A 222 10.94 -9.71 -15.06
C LYS A 222 12.08 -10.06 -14.11
N ASN A 223 11.79 -10.59 -12.92
CA ASN A 223 12.74 -10.86 -11.83
C ASN A 223 13.52 -9.63 -11.33
N VAL A 224 13.03 -8.42 -11.61
CA VAL A 224 13.62 -7.19 -11.09
C VAL A 224 13.23 -7.02 -9.63
N LEU A 225 14.23 -6.76 -8.77
CA LEU A 225 14.02 -6.52 -7.34
C LEU A 225 13.28 -5.19 -7.13
N VAL A 226 12.06 -5.26 -6.60
CA VAL A 226 11.18 -4.09 -6.36
C VAL A 226 10.98 -3.79 -4.88
N GLY A 227 11.31 -4.74 -4.00
CA GLY A 227 11.12 -4.57 -2.56
C GLY A 227 11.69 -5.74 -1.75
N VAL A 228 11.48 -5.66 -0.44
CA VAL A 228 11.82 -6.71 0.51
C VAL A 228 10.67 -6.93 1.47
N LEU A 229 10.43 -8.17 1.87
CA LEU A 229 9.42 -8.52 2.85
C LEU A 229 10.11 -9.10 4.09
N PRO A 230 10.04 -8.44 5.25
CA PRO A 230 10.43 -9.05 6.52
C PRO A 230 9.33 -10.00 7.03
N LEU A 231 9.70 -11.13 7.63
CA LEU A 231 8.74 -12.07 8.23
C LEU A 231 7.82 -11.39 9.27
N ALA A 232 8.36 -10.42 10.03
CA ALA A 232 7.60 -9.66 11.01
C ALA A 232 6.45 -8.83 10.42
N ALA A 233 6.50 -8.49 9.13
CA ALA A 233 5.43 -7.76 8.44
C ALA A 233 4.29 -8.69 7.99
N VAL A 234 4.50 -10.01 8.00
CA VAL A 234 3.48 -10.99 7.61
C VAL A 234 2.57 -11.30 8.81
N PRO A 235 1.26 -10.98 8.73
CA PRO A 235 0.34 -11.25 9.83
C PRO A 235 0.29 -12.74 10.16
N VAL A 236 0.30 -13.05 11.46
CA VAL A 236 0.10 -14.43 11.95
C VAL A 236 -1.38 -14.76 11.79
N SER A 237 -1.70 -15.71 10.91
CA SER A 237 -3.05 -16.28 10.90
C SER A 237 -3.23 -17.11 12.17
N MET A 238 -4.10 -16.69 13.08
CA MET A 238 -4.54 -17.59 14.16
C MET A 238 -5.34 -18.74 13.53
N PRO A 239 -4.98 -20.02 13.79
CA PRO A 239 -5.76 -21.16 13.31
C PRO A 239 -7.21 -21.06 13.80
N GLU A 240 -8.17 -21.37 12.92
CA GLU A 240 -9.61 -21.26 13.17
C GLU A 240 -10.09 -22.05 14.41
N GLU A 241 -9.35 -23.10 14.80
CA GLU A 241 -9.68 -23.95 15.96
C GLU A 241 -9.80 -23.16 17.27
N LYS A 242 -8.97 -22.12 17.48
CA LYS A 242 -9.07 -21.30 18.70
C LYS A 242 -10.23 -20.31 18.66
N LYS A 243 -10.73 -19.91 17.50
CA LYS A 243 -11.95 -19.08 17.40
C LYS A 243 -13.20 -19.88 17.83
N SER A 244 -13.23 -21.18 17.56
CA SER A 244 -14.28 -22.10 18.02
C SER A 244 -14.22 -22.30 19.54
N PHE A 245 -13.02 -22.43 20.11
CA PHE A 245 -12.82 -22.57 21.56
C PHE A 245 -13.38 -21.38 22.35
N TRP A 246 -13.10 -20.14 21.93
CA TRP A 246 -13.62 -18.95 22.61
C TRP A 246 -15.12 -18.73 22.39
N ARG A 247 -15.68 -19.16 21.26
CA ARG A 247 -17.13 -19.13 21.01
C ARG A 247 -17.91 -20.06 21.95
N LYS A 248 -17.36 -21.23 22.27
CA LYS A 248 -17.96 -22.21 23.19
C LYS A 248 -17.89 -21.83 24.67
N LEU A 249 -17.11 -20.82 25.04
CA LEU A 249 -17.02 -20.30 26.42
C LEU A 249 -17.94 -19.10 26.65
N ALA A 250 -18.56 -18.57 25.58
CA ALA A 250 -19.46 -17.42 25.62
C ALA A 250 -20.95 -17.80 25.49
N ASP A 251 -21.24 -19.09 25.27
CA ASP A 251 -22.56 -19.73 25.41
C ASP A 251 -22.58 -20.55 26.70
#